data_AF-A0A6A6WSM8-F1
#
_entry.id   AF-A0A6A6WSM8-F1
#
_cell.length_a   1.000
_cell.length_b   1.000
_cell.length_c   1.000
_cell.angle_alpha   90.00
_cell.angle_beta   90.00
_cell.angle_gamma   90.00
#
_symmetry.space_group_name_H-M   'P 1'
#
loop_
_entity.id
_entity.type
_entity.pdbx_description
1 polymer ?
#
loop_
_entity_poly.entity_id
_entity_poly.type
_entity_poly.pdbx_seq_one_letter_code
_entity_poly.pdbx_strand_id
1 'polypeptide(L)'
;CLSYGMDFQNGQSYFQNSLSSESFTFVTQFLYCQNDIAYNILIDPNGDQTLCSNTNLQPDDTNQLSTCPIQKSQLFSGSWSIVIMSNNGDAGSVAYERDFELSVGPQSTVTYTPTVTI
;
A
#
# COMPACT_ATOMS: atom_id res chain seq x y z
N CYS A 1 -6.59 -18.09 5.72
CA CYS A 1 -5.88 -16.81 5.77
C CYS A 1 -6.46 -15.89 4.72
N LEU A 2 -6.91 -14.72 5.13
CA LEU A 2 -7.47 -13.66 4.29
C LEU A 2 -6.60 -12.41 4.44
N SER A 3 -6.47 -11.61 3.38
CA SER A 3 -5.74 -10.34 3.40
C SER A 3 -6.66 -9.20 2.95
N TYR A 4 -6.66 -8.11 3.70
CA TYR A 4 -7.47 -6.93 3.44
C TYR A 4 -6.59 -5.68 3.37
N GLY A 5 -6.80 -4.87 2.34
CA GLY A 5 -6.12 -3.58 2.22
C GLY A 5 -6.84 -2.47 2.96
N MET A 6 -6.10 -1.75 3.81
CA MET A 6 -6.67 -0.65 4.60
C MET A 6 -6.54 0.70 3.91
N ASP A 7 -5.44 0.91 3.17
CA ASP A 7 -5.19 2.14 2.42
C ASP A 7 -5.41 1.95 0.91
N PHE A 8 -4.61 1.17 0.21
CA PHE A 8 -4.76 0.96 -1.23
C PHE A 8 -5.70 -0.23 -1.50
N GLN A 9 -6.98 0.07 -1.73
CA GLN A 9 -8.05 -0.90 -1.95
C GLN A 9 -8.26 -1.18 -3.43
N ASN A 10 -8.76 -2.38 -3.72
CA ASN A 10 -8.82 -2.92 -5.07
C ASN A 10 -9.64 -2.04 -6.02
N GLY A 11 -9.03 -1.65 -7.14
CA GLY A 11 -9.60 -0.87 -8.22
C GLY A 11 -9.82 0.61 -7.93
N GLN A 12 -9.41 1.12 -6.76
CA GLN A 12 -9.56 2.52 -6.40
C GLN A 12 -8.39 3.38 -6.91
N SER A 13 -8.59 4.70 -6.89
CA SER A 13 -7.57 5.67 -7.32
C SER A 13 -7.12 6.56 -6.15
N TYR A 14 -5.81 6.77 -6.03
CA TYR A 14 -5.18 7.48 -4.93
C TYR A 14 -4.20 8.54 -5.42
N PHE A 15 -4.11 9.65 -4.70
CA PHE A 15 -3.12 10.69 -5.00
C PHE A 15 -1.82 10.47 -4.22
N GLN A 16 -0.67 10.67 -4.88
CA GLN A 16 0.64 10.73 -4.23
C GLN A 16 1.35 12.05 -4.54
N ASN A 17 1.94 12.64 -3.50
CA ASN A 17 2.69 13.89 -3.63
C ASN A 17 4.07 13.62 -4.23
N SER A 18 4.30 14.09 -5.46
CA SER A 18 5.58 13.95 -6.16
C SER A 18 6.74 14.71 -5.51
N LEU A 19 6.47 15.60 -4.56
CA LEU A 19 7.48 16.36 -3.82
C LEU A 19 7.87 15.71 -2.48
N SER A 20 7.25 14.59 -2.11
CA SER A 20 7.55 13.92 -0.85
C SER A 20 8.72 12.94 -0.98
N SER A 21 9.74 13.11 -0.14
CA SER A 21 10.87 12.18 0.01
C SER A 21 10.59 11.03 0.98
N GLU A 22 9.39 10.94 1.53
CA GLU A 22 8.99 9.82 2.37
C GLU A 22 8.89 8.54 1.54
N SER A 23 9.21 7.40 2.15
CA SER A 23 8.99 6.10 1.53
C SER A 23 7.51 5.86 1.24
N PHE A 24 7.22 5.17 0.16
CA PHE A 24 5.89 4.60 -0.07
C PHE A 24 5.65 3.50 0.98
N THR A 25 4.49 3.56 1.61
CA THR A 25 4.06 2.59 2.61
C THR A 25 2.64 2.15 2.29
N PHE A 26 2.28 0.96 2.76
CA PHE A 26 0.92 0.49 2.68
C PHE A 26 0.56 -0.39 3.89
N VAL A 27 -0.73 -0.47 4.18
CA VAL A 27 -1.28 -1.19 5.31
C VAL A 27 -2.16 -2.33 4.84
N THR A 28 -1.96 -3.48 5.47
CA THR A 28 -2.78 -4.66 5.31
C THR A 28 -3.19 -5.21 6.67
N GLN A 29 -4.37 -5.82 6.74
CA GLN A 29 -4.79 -6.65 7.85
C GLN A 29 -4.94 -8.10 7.38
N PHE A 30 -4.71 -9.03 8.29
CA PHE A 30 -4.83 -10.45 8.07
C PHE A 30 -5.88 -11.05 8.99
N LEU A 31 -6.53 -12.13 8.55
CA LEU A 31 -7.55 -12.84 9.32
C LEU A 31 -7.47 -14.35 9.08
N TYR A 32 -7.60 -15.15 10.13
CA TYR A 32 -7.53 -16.62 10.07
C TYR A 32 -6.22 -17.13 9.46
N CYS A 33 -5.10 -16.52 9.83
CA CYS A 33 -3.76 -16.88 9.37
C CYS A 33 -2.98 -17.59 10.50
N GLN A 34 -1.92 -18.31 10.12
CA GLN A 34 -0.97 -18.91 11.07
C GLN A 34 0.12 -17.89 11.43
N ASN A 35 0.90 -18.21 12.47
CA ASN A 35 2.06 -17.40 12.85
C ASN A 35 3.17 -17.55 11.79
N ASP A 36 3.24 -16.58 10.90
CA ASP A 36 4.26 -16.46 9.86
C ASP A 36 4.38 -14.99 9.42
N ILE A 37 5.30 -14.73 8.50
CA ILE A 37 5.47 -13.44 7.84
C ILE A 37 4.97 -13.50 6.40
N ALA A 38 4.57 -12.35 5.86
CA ALA A 38 4.33 -12.14 4.45
C ALA A 38 5.45 -11.32 3.80
N TYR A 39 5.84 -11.75 2.60
CA TYR A 39 6.66 -11.01 1.67
C TYR A 39 5.77 -10.10 0.83
N ASN A 40 6.15 -8.84 0.75
CA ASN A 40 5.35 -7.77 0.19
C ASN A 40 6.05 -7.20 -1.04
N ILE A 41 5.40 -7.24 -2.19
CA ILE A 41 5.97 -6.78 -3.46
C ILE A 41 5.09 -5.68 -4.02
N LEU A 42 5.69 -4.54 -4.33
CA LEU A 42 5.09 -3.47 -5.11
C LEU A 42 5.46 -3.66 -6.57
N ILE A 43 4.48 -3.62 -7.47
CA ILE A 43 4.67 -3.73 -8.91
C ILE A 43 4.27 -2.39 -9.54
N ASP A 44 5.20 -1.82 -10.30
CA ASP A 44 4.97 -0.55 -10.98
C ASP A 44 4.20 -0.73 -12.31
N PRO A 45 3.72 0.37 -12.94
CA PRO A 45 3.00 0.29 -14.21
C PRO A 45 3.81 -0.27 -15.39
N ASN A 46 5.14 -0.38 -15.29
CA ASN A 46 5.99 -1.03 -16.29
C ASN A 46 6.19 -2.52 -16.01
N GLY A 47 5.74 -3.01 -14.85
CA GLY A 47 5.90 -4.39 -14.38
C GLY A 47 7.15 -4.62 -13.53
N ASP A 48 7.89 -3.57 -13.16
CA ASP A 48 9.06 -3.68 -12.30
C ASP A 48 8.65 -3.98 -10.86
N GLN A 49 9.33 -4.95 -10.24
CA GLN A 49 8.98 -5.46 -8.92
C GLN A 49 9.95 -4.94 -7.87
N THR A 50 9.39 -4.39 -6.79
CA THR A 50 10.13 -3.88 -5.64
C THR A 50 9.70 -4.64 -4.38
N LEU A 51 10.65 -5.33 -3.74
CA LEU A 51 10.41 -5.97 -2.45
C LEU A 51 10.36 -4.91 -1.34
N CYS A 52 9.24 -4.90 -0.61
CA CYS A 52 9.01 -4.04 0.54
C CYS A 52 9.26 -4.80 1.85
N SER A 53 9.18 -4.13 3.00
CA SER A 53 9.37 -4.77 4.30
C SER A 53 8.30 -5.84 4.57
N ASN A 54 8.67 -6.91 5.26
CA ASN A 54 7.75 -7.98 5.63
C ASN A 54 6.69 -7.49 6.63
N THR A 55 5.56 -8.18 6.66
CA THR A 55 4.46 -7.96 7.62
C THR A 55 4.14 -9.26 8.36
N ASN A 56 3.70 -9.18 9.62
CA ASN A 56 3.30 -10.37 10.36
C ASN A 56 1.88 -10.76 9.98
N LEU A 57 1.59 -12.05 9.83
CA LEU A 57 0.23 -12.53 9.55
C LEU A 57 -0.69 -12.53 10.78
N GLN A 58 -0.13 -12.30 11.95
CA GLN A 58 -0.83 -12.26 13.24
C GLN A 58 -0.39 -11.03 14.05
N PRO A 59 -1.22 -10.56 15.01
CA PRO A 59 -2.57 -11.04 15.29
C PRO A 59 -3.59 -10.62 14.22
N ASP A 60 -4.72 -11.33 14.19
CA ASP A 60 -5.84 -11.01 13.34
C ASP A 60 -6.32 -9.55 13.55
N ASP A 61 -6.88 -8.94 12.50
CA ASP A 61 -7.45 -7.59 12.51
C ASP A 61 -6.50 -6.47 13.01
N THR A 62 -5.19 -6.72 12.93
CA THR A 62 -4.16 -5.75 13.32
C THR A 62 -3.51 -5.13 12.10
N ASN A 63 -3.40 -3.80 12.08
CA ASN A 63 -2.74 -3.07 11.00
C ASN A 63 -1.25 -3.45 10.91
N GLN A 64 -0.87 -4.02 9.78
CA GLN A 64 0.51 -4.32 9.45
C GLN A 64 0.99 -3.36 8.36
N LEU A 65 2.00 -2.55 8.69
CA LEU A 65 2.59 -1.58 7.78
C LEU A 65 3.76 -2.22 7.03
N SER A 66 3.74 -2.15 5.71
CA SER A 66 4.90 -2.43 4.86
C SER A 66 5.48 -1.12 4.33
N THR A 67 6.81 -1.02 4.28
CA THR A 67 7.56 0.12 3.74
C THR A 67 8.39 -0.34 2.56
N CYS A 68 8.24 0.32 1.42
CA CYS A 68 8.98 0.02 0.20
C CYS A 68 10.22 0.92 0.08
N PRO A 69 11.34 0.42 -0.46
CA PRO A 69 12.58 1.20 -0.67
C PRO A 69 12.47 2.16 -1.88
N ILE A 70 11.31 2.78 -2.06
CA ILE A 70 11.00 3.79 -3.08
C ILE A 70 10.38 4.99 -2.40
N GLN A 71 10.85 6.19 -2.74
CA GLN A 71 10.26 7.44 -2.25
C GLN A 71 9.01 7.79 -3.03
N LYS A 72 8.05 8.47 -2.40
CA LYS A 72 6.83 8.95 -3.07
C LYS A 72 7.13 9.83 -4.28
N SER A 73 8.23 10.60 -4.25
CA SER A 73 8.72 11.40 -5.38
C SER A 73 9.20 10.60 -6.58
N GLN A 74 9.45 9.30 -6.42
CA GLN A 74 9.85 8.39 -7.49
C GLN A 74 8.66 7.64 -8.10
N LEU A 75 7.47 7.77 -7.51
CA LEU A 75 6.24 7.21 -8.07
C LEU A 75 5.82 8.01 -9.31
N PHE A 76 5.01 7.39 -10.16
CA PHE A 76 4.41 8.02 -11.33
C PHE A 76 2.99 7.52 -11.53
N SER A 77 2.19 8.31 -12.24
CA SER A 77 0.79 7.99 -12.47
C SER A 77 0.64 6.74 -13.33
N GLY A 78 -0.33 5.89 -12.99
CA GLY A 78 -0.58 4.63 -13.69
C GLY A 78 -1.15 3.57 -12.75
N SER A 79 -1.27 2.36 -13.29
CA SER A 79 -1.77 1.20 -12.56
C SER A 79 -0.65 0.49 -11.81
N TRP A 80 -0.82 0.37 -10.50
CA TRP A 80 0.11 -0.28 -9.58
C TRP A 80 -0.54 -1.50 -8.96
N SER A 81 0.27 -2.48 -8.59
CA SER A 81 -0.21 -3.66 -7.87
C SER A 81 0.62 -3.91 -6.61
N ILE A 82 -0.02 -4.45 -5.58
CA ILE A 82 0.65 -5.00 -4.40
C ILE A 82 0.37 -6.50 -4.34
N VAL A 83 1.43 -7.29 -4.27
CA VAL A 83 1.38 -8.74 -4.12
C VAL A 83 1.89 -9.12 -2.74
N ILE A 84 1.13 -9.97 -2.05
CA ILE A 84 1.40 -10.43 -0.69
C ILE A 84 1.50 -11.96 -0.72
N MET A 85 2.67 -12.48 -0.38
CA MET A 85 2.97 -13.91 -0.42
C MET A 85 3.44 -14.44 0.93
N SER A 86 2.99 -15.62 1.33
CA SER A 86 3.47 -16.32 2.51
C SER A 86 3.25 -17.82 2.41
N ASN A 87 4.09 -18.61 3.06
CA ASN A 87 3.85 -20.03 3.24
C ASN A 87 2.84 -20.31 4.38
N ASN A 88 2.43 -19.27 5.12
CA ASN A 88 1.42 -19.35 6.18
C ASN A 88 1.74 -20.44 7.21
N GLY A 89 3.01 -20.56 7.61
CA GLY A 89 3.47 -21.57 8.57
C GLY A 89 3.24 -23.01 8.11
N ASP A 90 3.55 -23.31 6.84
CA ASP A 90 3.32 -24.61 6.18
C ASP A 90 1.84 -25.02 6.05
N ALA A 91 0.91 -24.07 6.25
CA ALA A 91 -0.51 -24.27 5.97
C ALA A 91 -0.85 -23.90 4.51
N GLY A 92 -2.12 -23.59 4.22
CA GLY A 92 -2.51 -23.06 2.91
C GLY A 92 -1.79 -21.74 2.63
N SER A 93 -0.98 -21.69 1.57
CA SER A 93 -0.18 -20.52 1.19
C SER A 93 -1.04 -19.27 0.97
N VAL A 94 -0.49 -18.11 1.34
CA VAL A 94 -1.07 -16.79 1.05
C VAL A 94 -0.53 -16.32 -0.29
N ALA A 95 -1.42 -15.97 -1.20
CA ALA A 95 -1.10 -15.26 -2.44
C ALA A 95 -2.26 -14.32 -2.75
N TYR A 96 -2.12 -13.06 -2.33
CA TYR A 96 -3.10 -12.01 -2.61
C TYR A 96 -2.48 -10.93 -3.49
N GLU A 97 -3.26 -10.45 -4.43
CA GLU A 97 -2.94 -9.31 -5.27
C GLU A 97 -4.04 -8.26 -5.12
N ARG A 98 -3.63 -6.99 -5.13
CA ARG A 98 -4.56 -5.86 -5.21
C ARG A 98 -4.03 -4.82 -6.18
N ASP A 99 -4.90 -4.41 -7.07
CA ASP A 99 -4.60 -3.40 -8.09
C ASP A 99 -5.19 -2.06 -7.67
N PHE A 100 -4.48 -0.98 -7.96
CA PHE A 100 -4.93 0.38 -7.68
C PHE A 100 -4.28 1.37 -8.65
N GLU A 101 -4.92 2.52 -8.83
CA GLU A 101 -4.41 3.57 -9.71
C GLU A 101 -3.77 4.67 -8.88
N LEU A 102 -2.58 5.13 -9.27
CA LEU A 102 -1.96 6.32 -8.69
C LEU A 102 -2.10 7.52 -9.63
N SER A 103 -2.46 8.66 -9.05
CA SER A 103 -2.31 9.99 -9.64
C SER A 103 -1.21 10.73 -8.89
N VAL A 104 -0.09 10.99 -9.56
CA VAL A 104 1.11 11.55 -8.93
C VAL A 104 1.35 12.97 -9.42
N GLY A 105 1.52 13.90 -8.47
CA GLY A 105 1.76 15.30 -8.80
C GLY A 105 2.12 16.14 -7.57
N PRO A 106 2.48 17.41 -7.75
CA PRO A 106 2.78 18.29 -6.63
C PRO A 106 1.49 18.58 -5.85
N GLN A 107 1.53 18.42 -4.53
CA GLN A 107 0.41 18.83 -3.67
C GLN A 107 0.28 20.36 -3.69
N SER A 108 -0.94 20.87 -3.88
CA SER A 108 -1.25 22.29 -3.76
C SER A 108 -2.28 22.49 -2.65
N THR A 109 -2.04 23.45 -1.75
CA THR A 109 -2.94 23.79 -0.66
C THR A 109 -3.53 25.17 -0.95
N VAL A 110 -4.87 25.26 -1.02
CA VAL A 110 -5.58 26.54 -1.13
C VAL A 110 -6.18 26.88 0.23
N THR A 111 -5.82 28.04 0.78
CA THR A 111 -6.40 28.56 2.02
C THR A 111 -7.47 29.58 1.67
N TYR A 112 -8.71 29.34 2.11
CA TYR A 112 -9.80 30.31 2.01
C TYR A 112 -10.08 30.91 3.39
N THR A 113 -10.08 32.23 3.47
CA THR A 113 -10.53 32.97 4.66
C THR A 113 -11.96 33.46 4.40
N PRO A 114 -13.00 32.90 5.05
CA PRO A 114 -14.35 33.39 4.88
C PRO A 114 -14.51 34.77 5.54
N THR A 115 -15.01 35.76 4.80
CA THR A 115 -15.41 37.05 5.36
C THR A 115 -16.87 36.97 5.78
N VAL A 116 -17.17 37.15 7.06
CA VAL A 116 -18.55 37.30 7.56
C VAL A 116 -18.95 38.76 7.41
N THR A 117 -19.99 39.03 6.62
CA THR A 117 -20.64 40.34 6.54
C THR A 117 -21.78 40.36 7.57
N ILE A 118 -21.82 41.37 8.43
CA ILE A 118 -22.88 41.59 9.45
C ILE A 118 -23.96 42.49 8.86
#